data_AF-W6JZA3-F1
#
_entry.id   AF-W6JZA3-F1
#
_cell.length_a   1.000
_cell.length_b   1.000
_cell.length_c   1.000
_cell.angle_alpha   90.00
_cell.angle_beta   90.00
_cell.angle_gamma   90.00
#
_symmetry.space_group_name_H-M   'P 1'
#
loop_
_entity.id
_entity.type
_entity.pdbx_description
1 polymer ?
#
loop_
_entity_poly.entity_id
_entity_poly.type
_entity_poly.pdbx_seq_one_letter_code
_entity_poly.pdbx_strand_id
1 'polypeptide(L)'
;MAEAWRGRLAGRAVVLTREQAIDEGWFGPVARRNAGRIGDLVVAMGPRGAIEDSRTSKPILLQLLGMHGSVTRDEVAVPLLHRPAESD
;
A
#
# COMPACT_ATOMS: atom_id res chain seq x y z
N MET A 1 19.54 -2.11 -1.87
CA MET A 1 18.44 -1.15 -1.58
C MET A 1 17.33 -1.79 -0.76
N ALA A 2 16.67 -2.86 -1.23
CA ALA A 2 15.61 -3.55 -0.48
C ALA A 2 16.03 -3.97 0.94
N GLU A 3 17.19 -4.64 1.09
CA GLU A 3 17.67 -5.09 2.41
C GLU A 3 17.93 -3.95 3.41
N ALA A 4 18.42 -2.81 2.94
CA ALA A 4 18.61 -1.64 3.81
C ALA A 4 17.27 -1.16 4.39
N TRP A 5 16.23 -1.11 3.56
CA TRP A 5 14.89 -0.71 3.99
C TRP A 5 14.20 -1.78 4.85
N ARG A 6 14.37 -3.06 4.53
CA ARG A 6 13.91 -4.18 5.36
C ARG A 6 14.52 -4.11 6.76
N GLY A 7 15.82 -3.90 6.86
CA GLY A 7 16.50 -3.71 8.15
C GLY A 7 16.00 -2.47 8.88
N ARG A 8 15.91 -1.32 8.19
CA ARG A 8 15.47 -0.05 8.77
C ARG A 8 14.03 -0.10 9.31
N LEU A 9 13.15 -0.84 8.64
CA LEU A 9 11.72 -0.94 8.92
C LEU A 9 11.31 -2.30 9.51
N ALA A 10 12.27 -3.09 9.98
CA ALA A 10 12.01 -4.40 10.57
C ALA A 10 10.91 -4.33 11.64
N GLY A 11 9.92 -5.22 11.54
CA GLY A 11 8.76 -5.28 12.42
C GLY A 11 7.75 -4.14 12.26
N ARG A 12 7.96 -3.18 11.36
CA ARG A 12 7.10 -2.00 11.16
C ARG A 12 6.51 -1.87 9.76
N ALA A 13 7.08 -2.53 8.77
CA ALA A 13 6.58 -2.48 7.40
C ALA A 13 6.87 -3.78 6.64
N VAL A 14 6.07 -4.04 5.62
CA VAL A 14 6.38 -4.98 4.54
C VAL A 14 7.12 -4.21 3.44
N VAL A 15 8.26 -4.71 3.01
CA VAL A 15 9.10 -4.10 1.97
C VAL A 15 9.37 -5.11 0.87
N LEU A 16 8.77 -4.87 -0.30
CA LEU A 16 8.88 -5.70 -1.50
C LEU A 16 9.62 -4.94 -2.61
N THR A 17 10.31 -5.65 -3.49
CA THR A 17 10.67 -5.06 -4.79
C THR A 17 9.43 -4.94 -5.67
N ARG A 18 9.53 -4.16 -6.76
CA ARG A 18 8.51 -4.11 -7.81
C ARG A 18 8.08 -5.52 -8.23
N GLU A 19 9.06 -6.35 -8.57
CA GLU A 19 8.84 -7.70 -9.09
C GLU A 19 8.10 -8.57 -8.08
N GLN A 20 8.56 -8.56 -6.82
CA GLN A 20 7.89 -9.30 -5.75
C GLN A 20 6.43 -8.88 -5.54
N ALA A 21 6.15 -7.57 -5.50
CA ALA A 21 4.78 -7.09 -5.33
C ALA A 21 3.86 -7.44 -6.52
N ILE A 22 4.40 -7.46 -7.74
CA ILE A 22 3.68 -7.90 -8.94
C ILE A 22 3.44 -9.43 -8.87
N ASP A 23 4.47 -10.21 -8.56
CA ASP A 23 4.42 -11.67 -8.51
C ASP A 23 3.47 -12.17 -7.40
N GLU A 24 3.42 -11.47 -6.26
CA GLU A 24 2.46 -11.71 -5.18
C GLU A 24 1.04 -11.20 -5.49
N GLY A 25 0.84 -10.54 -6.65
CA GLY A 25 -0.47 -10.14 -7.13
C GLY A 25 -1.07 -8.91 -6.46
N TRP A 26 -0.29 -8.07 -5.77
CA TRP A 26 -0.79 -6.91 -5.03
C TRP A 26 -1.58 -5.91 -5.89
N PHE A 27 -1.28 -5.88 -7.19
CA PHE A 27 -1.90 -4.97 -8.16
C PHE A 27 -2.81 -5.69 -9.16
N GLY A 28 -3.07 -7.00 -8.97
CA GLY A 28 -3.71 -7.85 -9.97
C GLY A 28 -2.88 -7.97 -11.26
N PRO A 29 -3.50 -8.29 -12.41
CA PRO A 29 -2.80 -8.38 -13.68
C PRO A 29 -2.16 -7.04 -14.10
N VAL A 30 -0.83 -6.98 -14.12
CA VAL A 30 -0.09 -5.77 -14.51
C VAL A 30 0.29 -5.82 -15.98
N ALA A 31 -0.26 -4.90 -16.78
CA ALA A 31 0.18 -4.72 -18.16
C ALA A 31 1.62 -4.20 -18.20
N ARG A 32 2.46 -4.70 -19.13
CA ARG A 32 3.88 -4.31 -19.27
C ARG A 32 4.12 -2.79 -19.29
N ARG A 33 3.25 -2.04 -19.98
CA ARG A 33 3.33 -0.56 -20.05
C ARG A 33 3.13 0.15 -18.71
N ASN A 34 2.55 -0.53 -17.71
CA ASN A 34 2.25 0.00 -16.38
C ASN A 34 3.32 -0.36 -15.35
N ALA A 35 4.19 -1.35 -15.61
CA ALA A 35 5.16 -1.84 -14.63
C ALA A 35 6.05 -0.71 -14.08
N GLY A 36 6.49 0.22 -14.94
CA GLY A 36 7.30 1.37 -14.54
C GLY A 36 6.58 2.41 -13.66
N ARG A 37 5.26 2.30 -13.47
CA ARG A 37 4.52 3.15 -12.52
C ARG A 37 4.61 2.64 -11.08
N ILE A 38 4.97 1.37 -10.89
CA ILE A 38 5.23 0.80 -9.56
C ILE A 38 6.68 1.15 -9.23
N GLY A 39 6.94 1.71 -8.05
CA GLY A 39 8.30 2.04 -7.62
C GLY A 39 9.20 0.79 -7.56
N ASP A 40 10.52 0.98 -7.58
CA ASP A 40 11.46 -0.16 -7.46
C ASP A 40 11.32 -0.90 -6.11
N LEU A 41 10.78 -0.20 -5.11
CA LEU A 41 10.32 -0.76 -3.85
C LEU A 41 8.87 -0.35 -3.58
N VAL A 42 8.09 -1.29 -3.03
CA VAL A 42 6.76 -1.05 -2.46
C VAL A 42 6.89 -1.23 -0.95
N VAL A 43 6.48 -0.22 -0.19
CA VAL A 43 6.58 -0.19 1.27
C VAL A 43 5.19 0.00 1.86
N ALA A 44 4.66 -1.04 2.50
CA ALA A 44 3.37 -1.00 3.20
C ALA A 44 3.60 -0.99 4.71
N MET A 45 3.21 0.10 5.38
CA MET A 45 3.41 0.27 6.83
C MET A 45 2.47 -0.59 7.66
N GLY A 46 2.89 -1.06 8.82
CA GLY A 46 2.00 -1.70 9.79
C GLY A 46 1.04 -0.69 10.46
N PRO A 47 0.18 -1.14 11.39
CA PRO A 47 -0.97 -0.36 11.91
C PRO A 47 -0.66 0.95 12.66
N ARG A 48 0.61 1.29 12.90
CA ARG A 48 1.02 2.40 13.79
C ARG A 48 2.05 3.33 13.14
N GLY A 49 1.88 3.65 11.87
CA GLY A 49 2.69 4.69 11.23
C GLY A 49 2.45 4.88 9.75
N ALA A 50 2.93 6.01 9.24
CA ALA A 50 3.03 6.34 7.84
C ALA A 50 4.45 6.80 7.54
N ILE A 51 4.87 6.73 6.27
CA ILE A 51 6.11 7.32 5.79
C ILE A 51 5.73 8.32 4.70
N GLU A 52 6.16 9.56 4.88
CA GLU A 52 5.95 10.65 3.94
C GLU A 52 7.27 11.38 3.71
N ASP A 53 7.50 11.84 2.48
CA ASP A 53 8.64 12.69 2.16
C ASP A 53 8.27 14.15 2.49
N SER A 54 8.73 14.64 3.63
CA SER A 54 8.41 15.99 4.10
C SER A 54 8.94 17.12 3.22
N ARG A 55 9.85 16.83 2.27
CA ARG A 55 10.40 17.82 1.33
C ARG A 55 9.44 18.13 0.18
N THR A 56 8.57 17.18 -0.16
CA THR A 56 7.66 17.24 -1.32
C THR A 56 6.19 17.18 -0.92
N SER A 57 5.90 16.63 0.25
CA SER A 57 4.53 16.50 0.77
C SER A 57 3.95 17.85 1.16
N LYS A 58 2.66 18.04 0.90
CA LYS A 58 1.93 19.22 1.41
C LYS A 58 1.93 19.19 2.95
N PRO A 59 2.13 20.32 3.64
CA PRO A 59 2.18 20.35 5.11
C PRO A 59 0.96 19.75 5.82
N ILE A 60 -0.20 19.76 5.18
CA ILE A 60 -1.42 19.15 5.72
C ILE A 60 -1.33 17.63 5.83
N LEU A 61 -0.61 16.96 4.92
CA LEU A 61 -0.47 15.50 4.94
C LEU A 61 0.34 15.03 6.16
N LEU A 62 1.34 15.81 6.56
CA LEU A 62 2.16 15.54 7.75
C LEU A 62 1.39 15.72 9.07
N GLN A 63 0.22 16.36 9.04
CA GLN A 63 -0.62 16.63 10.21
C GLN A 63 -1.79 15.64 10.33
N LEU A 64 -1.95 14.73 9.36
CA LEU A 64 -3.03 13.75 9.41
C LEU A 64 -2.85 12.81 10.59
N LEU A 65 -3.92 12.64 11.37
CA LEU A 65 -3.96 11.67 12.47
C LEU A 65 -4.03 10.22 11.97
N GLY A 66 -4.51 10.01 10.74
CA GLY A 66 -4.67 8.70 10.14
C GLY A 66 -4.51 8.76 8.62
N MET A 67 -3.99 7.66 8.07
CA MET A 67 -3.75 7.45 6.66
C MET A 67 -4.03 5.98 6.35
N HIS A 68 -4.48 5.70 5.12
CA HIS A 68 -4.60 4.34 4.58
C HIS A 68 -3.60 4.15 3.44
N GLY A 69 -3.33 2.90 3.06
CA GLY A 69 -2.48 2.57 1.91
C GLY A 69 -1.62 1.32 2.10
N SER A 70 -1.79 0.63 3.23
CA SER A 70 -1.19 -0.64 3.55
C SER A 70 -2.11 -1.82 3.19
N VAL A 71 -1.63 -3.02 3.53
CA VAL A 71 -2.27 -4.32 3.31
C VAL A 71 -2.77 -4.95 4.61
N THR A 72 -2.86 -4.17 5.70
CA THR A 72 -3.40 -4.67 6.96
C THR A 72 -4.90 -4.89 6.84
N ARG A 73 -5.46 -5.82 7.63
CA ARG A 73 -6.89 -6.12 7.62
C ARG A 73 -7.75 -4.87 7.83
N ASP A 74 -7.33 -3.98 8.72
CA ASP A 74 -8.06 -2.76 9.07
C ASP A 74 -8.08 -1.74 7.92
N GLU A 75 -7.12 -1.83 6.99
CA GLU A 75 -7.02 -0.90 5.86
C GLU A 75 -7.64 -1.43 4.57
N VAL A 76 -7.74 -2.75 4.40
CA VAL A 76 -8.26 -3.37 3.16
C VAL A 76 -9.68 -3.90 3.28
N ALA A 77 -10.19 -4.11 4.49
CA ALA A 77 -11.54 -4.63 4.69
C ALA A 77 -12.60 -3.56 4.38
N VAL A 78 -13.18 -3.63 3.18
CA VAL A 78 -14.29 -2.77 2.76
C VAL A 78 -15.58 -3.59 2.71
N PRO A 79 -16.64 -3.21 3.44
CA PRO A 79 -17.90 -3.95 3.41
C PRO A 79 -18.58 -3.84 2.04
N LEU A 80 -19.09 -4.97 1.55
CA LEU A 80 -19.96 -5.03 0.38
C LEU A 80 -21.37 -5.43 0.82
N LEU A 81 -22.32 -4.54 0.60
CA LEU A 81 -23.74 -4.78 0.85
C LEU A 81 -24.44 -4.96 -0.50
N HIS A 82 -25.22 -6.03 -0.65
CA HIS A 82 -26.06 -6.23 -1.83
C HIS A 82 -27.50 -6.51 -1.39
N ARG A 83 -28.46 -6.04 -2.21
CA ARG A 83 -29.88 -6.38 -2.10
C ARG A 83 -30.32 -6.92 -3.47
N PRO A 84 -30.88 -8.14 -3.55
CA PRO A 84 -31.47 -8.63 -4.79
C PRO A 84 -32.61 -7.72 -5.27
N ALA A 85 -32.81 -7.63 -6.58
CA ALA A 85 -34.01 -6.99 -7.12
C ALA A 85 -35.25 -7.78 -6.70
N GLU A 86 -36.32 -7.09 -6.31
CA GLU A 86 -37.63 -7.71 -6.12
C GLU A 86 -38.14 -8.17 -7.50
N SER A 87 -38.61 -9.41 -7.57
CA SER A 87 -39.32 -9.94 -8.74
C SER A 87 -40.81 -9.79 -8.46
N ASP A 88 -41.54 -9.16 -9.38
CA ASP A 88 -43.01 -9.14 -9.39
C ASP A 88 -43.60 -10.56 -9.53
#